data_AF-A0A0D6JHU9-F1
#
_entry.id   AF-A0A0D6JHU9-F1
#
_cell.length_a   1.000
_cell.length_b   1.000
_cell.length_c   1.000
_cell.angle_alpha   90.00
_cell.angle_beta   90.00
_cell.angle_gamma   90.00
#
_symmetry.space_group_name_H-M   'P 1'
#
loop_
_entity.id
_entity.type
_entity.pdbx_description
1 polymer ?
#
loop_
_entity_poly.entity_id
_entity_poly.type
_entity_poly.pdbx_seq_one_letter_code
_entity_poly.pdbx_strand_id
1 'polypeptide(L)'
;MAALCSTMGSARFLLAGIVLLAMAGCAGQGPGVSSPTAGLSCVDDSPDCVAKRQATLEHFKKDDQRAWIGQSATPEAYASGVRLFAYSQKKKQLSCDELKRGKIEADAAPRILQGASDKLSLNQISRGKMLAHEVSRELGREIKRRC
;
A
#
# COMPACT_ATOMS: atom_id res chain seq x y z
N MET A 1 1.64 16.36 34.23
CA MET A 1 2.26 15.06 34.55
C MET A 1 3.35 14.79 33.54
N ALA A 2 4.58 14.74 34.03
CA ALA A 2 5.81 14.64 33.25
C ALA A 2 6.25 13.17 33.09
N ALA A 3 6.88 12.86 31.95
CA ALA A 3 7.87 11.77 31.82
C ALA A 3 8.69 12.06 30.55
N LEU A 4 9.81 12.78 30.67
CA LEU A 4 11.17 12.30 30.96
C LEU A 4 11.76 11.47 29.81
N CYS A 5 12.52 12.13 28.93
CA CYS A 5 13.48 11.49 28.04
C CYS A 5 14.88 11.69 28.65
N SER A 6 15.51 10.58 29.05
CA SER A 6 16.83 10.55 29.68
C SER A 6 17.97 10.64 28.66
N THR A 7 18.77 11.69 28.82
CA THR A 7 20.24 11.77 28.87
C THR A 7 21.13 11.08 27.83
N MET A 8 21.84 11.92 27.07
CA MET A 8 23.28 11.86 26.74
C MET A 8 23.67 13.33 26.50
N GLY A 9 24.36 14.09 27.36
CA GLY A 9 25.68 13.90 27.99
C GLY A 9 26.77 14.07 26.93
N SER A 10 27.68 15.05 26.88
CA SER A 10 27.99 16.28 27.61
C SER A 10 29.04 17.07 26.78
N ALA A 11 29.10 18.41 26.97
CA ALA A 11 30.18 19.39 26.66
C ALA A 11 29.71 20.54 25.74
N ARG A 12 29.12 21.62 26.29
CA ARG A 12 29.76 22.86 26.81
C ARG A 12 30.52 23.67 25.72
N PHE A 13 29.96 24.78 25.24
CA PHE A 13 30.31 26.16 25.63
C PHE A 13 29.58 27.22 24.75
N LEU A 14 28.87 28.13 25.43
CA LEU A 14 28.64 29.57 25.18
C LEU A 14 27.79 30.12 24.00
N LEU A 15 26.54 30.46 24.37
CA LEU A 15 25.87 31.78 24.26
C LEU A 15 26.14 32.69 23.04
N ALA A 16 25.10 32.90 22.23
CA ALA A 16 24.36 34.17 22.06
C ALA A 16 23.80 34.35 20.63
N GLY A 17 22.50 34.65 20.50
CA GLY A 17 21.93 35.21 19.26
C GLY A 17 20.64 34.55 18.78
N ILE A 18 19.61 35.35 18.54
CA ILE A 18 18.18 35.04 18.46
C ILE A 18 17.72 34.86 17.00
N VAL A 19 17.06 33.71 16.73
CA VAL A 19 15.76 33.53 16.02
C VAL A 19 15.63 33.94 14.54
N LEU A 20 15.40 32.96 13.63
CA LEU A 20 14.14 32.69 12.90
C LEU A 20 14.32 31.73 11.70
N LEU A 21 13.52 30.65 11.73
CA LEU A 21 12.86 29.92 10.64
C LEU A 21 13.56 29.72 9.27
N ALA A 22 13.82 28.44 8.95
CA ALA A 22 13.26 27.79 7.74
C ALA A 22 13.50 26.26 7.80
N MET A 23 12.92 25.58 8.80
CA MET A 23 12.59 24.17 8.57
C MET A 23 11.35 24.17 7.69
N ALA A 24 11.55 24.19 6.38
CA ALA A 24 10.54 23.77 5.41
C ALA A 24 10.32 22.26 5.59
N GLY A 25 9.71 21.89 6.72
CA GLY A 25 9.09 20.60 6.88
C GLY A 25 7.91 20.58 5.93
N CYS A 26 8.01 19.79 4.86
CA CYS A 26 6.88 19.44 4.03
C CYS A 26 5.95 18.58 4.89
N ALA A 27 5.22 19.22 5.81
CA ALA A 27 4.05 18.65 6.44
C ALA A 27 3.00 18.60 5.33
N GLY A 28 3.12 17.56 4.50
CA GLY A 28 2.10 17.19 3.55
C GLY A 28 0.83 16.95 4.32
N GLN A 29 -0.01 17.97 4.39
CA GLN A 29 -1.41 17.81 4.65
C GLN A 29 -1.92 16.99 3.48
N GLY A 30 -1.94 15.67 3.67
CA GLY A 30 -2.37 14.73 2.64
C GLY A 30 -3.74 15.20 2.13
N PRO A 31 -3.98 15.15 0.81
CA PRO A 31 -5.28 15.49 0.26
C PRO A 31 -6.32 14.71 1.06
N GLY A 32 -7.35 15.41 1.56
CA GLY A 32 -8.39 14.80 2.39
C GLY A 32 -8.94 13.57 1.67
N VAL A 33 -8.53 12.39 2.11
CA VAL A 33 -8.92 11.13 1.48
C VAL A 33 -10.37 10.88 1.89
N SER A 34 -11.29 11.31 1.05
CA SER A 34 -12.74 11.26 1.29
C SER A 34 -13.31 9.84 1.32
N SER A 35 -12.53 8.83 0.92
CA SER A 35 -12.88 7.41 1.03
C SER A 35 -11.66 6.53 1.31
N PRO A 36 -11.70 5.60 2.30
CA PRO A 36 -10.61 4.68 2.60
C PRO A 36 -10.14 3.82 1.41
N THR A 37 -10.98 3.67 0.39
CA THR A 37 -10.70 2.87 -0.83
C THR A 37 -10.37 3.73 -2.06
N ALA A 38 -10.22 5.05 -1.92
CA ALA A 38 -9.93 5.95 -3.04
C ALA A 38 -8.66 5.59 -3.83
N GLY A 39 -7.68 4.94 -3.19
CA GLY A 39 -6.47 4.45 -3.84
C GLY A 39 -6.69 3.31 -4.83
N LEU A 40 -7.83 2.61 -4.80
CA LEU A 40 -8.09 1.50 -5.72
C LEU A 40 -8.33 1.96 -7.16
N SER A 41 -9.01 3.09 -7.35
CA SER A 41 -9.26 3.63 -8.70
C SER A 41 -8.12 4.52 -9.21
N CYS A 42 -7.09 4.74 -8.39
CA CYS A 42 -6.04 5.68 -8.69
C CYS A 42 -4.80 4.97 -9.28
N VAL A 43 -4.50 5.25 -10.55
CA VAL A 43 -3.55 4.47 -11.36
C VAL A 43 -2.41 5.29 -11.97
N ASP A 44 -2.40 6.61 -11.78
CA ASP A 44 -1.30 7.47 -12.22
C ASP A 44 -0.25 7.67 -11.11
N ASP A 45 0.89 8.26 -11.48
CA ASP A 45 2.01 8.50 -10.57
C ASP A 45 2.04 9.95 -10.05
N SER A 46 0.91 10.68 -10.11
CA SER A 46 0.80 11.99 -9.48
C SER A 46 0.94 11.87 -7.95
N PRO A 47 1.45 12.91 -7.26
CA PRO A 47 1.60 12.87 -5.81
C PRO A 47 0.30 12.58 -5.05
N ASP A 48 -0.83 13.14 -5.50
CA ASP A 48 -2.16 12.88 -4.94
C ASP A 48 -2.54 11.40 -5.07
N CYS A 49 -2.30 10.82 -6.25
CA CYS A 49 -2.63 9.43 -6.51
C CYS A 49 -1.79 8.46 -5.69
N VAL A 50 -0.50 8.75 -5.56
CA VAL A 50 0.41 7.99 -4.69
C VAL A 50 -0.05 8.07 -3.24
N ALA A 51 -0.43 9.25 -2.75
CA ALA A 51 -0.93 9.43 -1.38
C ALA A 51 -2.22 8.63 -1.13
N LYS A 52 -3.17 8.64 -2.06
CA LYS A 52 -4.40 7.84 -1.99
C LYS A 52 -4.10 6.34 -1.97
N ARG A 53 -3.20 5.86 -2.82
CA ARG A 53 -2.76 4.45 -2.84
C ARG A 53 -2.14 4.03 -1.51
N GLN A 54 -1.26 4.85 -0.94
CA GLN A 54 -0.66 4.59 0.36
C GLN A 54 -1.70 4.56 1.48
N ALA A 55 -2.63 5.53 1.51
CA ALA A 55 -3.69 5.58 2.50
C ALA A 55 -4.60 4.34 2.46
N THR A 56 -5.01 3.90 1.25
CA THR A 56 -5.82 2.68 1.09
C THR A 56 -5.04 1.42 1.49
N LEU A 57 -3.75 1.34 1.16
CA LEU A 57 -2.91 0.21 1.58
C LEU A 57 -2.80 0.13 3.11
N GLU A 58 -2.58 1.26 3.77
CA GLU A 58 -2.54 1.32 5.23
C GLU A 58 -3.90 0.99 5.87
N HIS A 59 -5.01 1.39 5.24
CA HIS A 59 -6.34 0.98 5.65
C HIS A 59 -6.50 -0.56 5.58
N PHE A 60 -6.13 -1.19 4.46
CA PHE A 60 -6.21 -2.65 4.31
C PHE A 60 -5.29 -3.40 5.28
N LYS A 61 -4.13 -2.84 5.60
CA LYS A 61 -3.21 -3.40 6.59
C LYS A 61 -3.80 -3.38 8.00
N LYS A 62 -4.52 -2.32 8.36
CA LYS A 62 -5.17 -2.15 9.66
C LYS A 62 -6.52 -2.86 9.79
N ASP A 63 -7.12 -3.28 8.69
CA ASP A 63 -8.33 -4.09 8.70
C ASP A 63 -8.02 -5.54 9.14
N ASP A 64 -8.29 -5.85 10.40
CA ASP A 64 -8.14 -7.19 10.97
C ASP A 64 -9.25 -8.16 10.55
N GLN A 65 -10.43 -7.61 10.24
CA GLN A 65 -11.55 -8.37 9.69
C GLN A 65 -11.32 -8.75 8.22
N ARG A 66 -10.40 -8.04 7.54
CA ARG A 66 -9.99 -8.30 6.15
C ARG A 66 -11.20 -8.38 5.22
N ALA A 67 -12.17 -7.50 5.44
CA ALA A 67 -13.45 -7.50 4.74
C ALA A 67 -13.29 -7.31 3.22
N TRP A 68 -12.14 -6.77 2.79
CA TRP A 68 -11.77 -6.60 1.38
C TRP A 68 -11.43 -7.91 0.66
N ILE A 69 -11.08 -8.99 1.38
CA ILE A 69 -10.76 -10.29 0.76
C ILE A 69 -12.02 -10.90 0.15
N GLY A 70 -11.92 -11.33 -1.10
CA GLY A 70 -13.03 -11.97 -1.82
C GLY A 70 -14.07 -11.02 -2.40
N GLN A 71 -13.96 -9.71 -2.15
CA GLN A 71 -14.77 -8.71 -2.85
C GLN A 71 -14.37 -8.62 -4.33
N SER A 72 -15.28 -8.30 -5.24
CA SER A 72 -14.92 -8.03 -6.63
C SER A 72 -14.01 -6.80 -6.74
N ALA A 73 -13.02 -6.85 -7.62
CA ALA A 73 -12.11 -5.75 -7.88
C ALA A 73 -12.23 -5.29 -9.34
N THR A 74 -12.13 -3.98 -9.57
CA THR A 74 -12.12 -3.42 -10.92
C THR A 74 -10.73 -3.57 -11.56
N PRO A 75 -10.59 -3.43 -12.89
CA PRO A 75 -9.27 -3.42 -13.54
C PRO A 75 -8.32 -2.37 -12.96
N GLU A 76 -8.84 -1.19 -12.61
CA GLU A 76 -8.06 -0.10 -11.98
C GLU A 76 -7.55 -0.52 -10.60
N ALA A 77 -8.34 -1.27 -9.82
CA ALA A 77 -7.90 -1.81 -8.53
C ALA A 77 -6.70 -2.75 -8.67
N TYR A 78 -6.64 -3.56 -9.73
CA TYR A 78 -5.47 -4.37 -10.04
C TYR A 78 -4.29 -3.51 -10.53
N ALA A 79 -4.55 -2.50 -11.37
CA ALA A 79 -3.51 -1.62 -11.91
C ALA A 79 -2.89 -0.71 -10.84
N SER A 80 -3.68 -0.27 -9.85
CA SER A 80 -3.20 0.50 -8.69
C SER A 80 -2.18 -0.29 -7.86
N GLY A 81 -2.30 -1.62 -7.88
CA GLY A 81 -1.50 -2.58 -7.14
C GLY A 81 -1.79 -2.65 -5.64
N VAL A 82 -2.60 -1.74 -5.09
CA VAL A 82 -2.83 -1.59 -3.65
C VAL A 82 -3.32 -2.89 -3.02
N ARG A 83 -4.33 -3.51 -3.62
CA ARG A 83 -4.93 -4.74 -3.10
C ARG A 83 -3.99 -5.94 -3.17
N LEU A 84 -3.22 -6.07 -4.25
CA LEU A 84 -2.22 -7.12 -4.41
C LEU A 84 -1.07 -6.95 -3.40
N PHE A 85 -0.61 -5.73 -3.18
CA PHE A 85 0.36 -5.44 -2.12
C PHE A 85 -0.17 -5.71 -0.73
N ALA A 86 -1.46 -5.48 -0.46
CA ALA A 86 -2.07 -5.82 0.82
C ALA A 86 -2.01 -7.33 1.10
N TYR A 87 -2.29 -8.18 0.11
CA TYR A 87 -2.09 -9.63 0.24
C TYR A 87 -0.63 -9.98 0.56
N SER A 88 0.33 -9.42 -0.18
CA SER A 88 1.77 -9.67 0.04
C SER A 88 2.21 -9.27 1.46
N GLN A 89 1.79 -8.10 1.95
CA GLN A 89 2.16 -7.62 3.29
C GLN A 89 1.48 -8.42 4.40
N LYS A 90 0.19 -8.75 4.25
CA LYS A 90 -0.55 -9.52 5.28
C LYS A 90 -0.33 -11.03 5.18
N LYS A 91 0.40 -11.57 4.19
CA LYS A 91 0.51 -13.02 3.92
C LYS A 91 0.81 -13.90 5.13
N LYS A 92 1.56 -13.41 6.13
CA LYS A 92 1.89 -14.18 7.35
C LYS A 92 0.72 -14.27 8.33
N GLN A 93 -0.23 -13.34 8.25
CA GLN A 93 -1.41 -13.22 9.11
C GLN A 93 -2.66 -13.87 8.49
N LEU A 94 -2.63 -14.12 7.17
CA LEU A 94 -3.76 -14.72 6.45
C LEU A 94 -3.99 -16.17 6.90
N SER A 95 -5.22 -16.65 6.87
CA SER A 95 -5.51 -18.09 6.95
C SER A 95 -5.13 -18.79 5.64
N CYS A 96 -5.10 -20.14 5.64
CA CYS A 96 -4.86 -20.90 4.42
C CYS A 96 -5.91 -20.62 3.33
N ASP A 97 -7.17 -20.40 3.70
CA ASP A 97 -8.23 -20.08 2.74
C ASP A 97 -8.08 -18.66 2.19
N GLU A 98 -7.73 -17.69 3.03
CA GLU A 98 -7.42 -16.32 2.58
C GLU A 98 -6.19 -16.28 1.66
N LEU A 99 -5.15 -17.06 1.95
CA LEU A 99 -3.99 -17.21 1.08
C LEU A 99 -4.37 -17.77 -0.29
N LYS A 100 -5.17 -18.85 -0.32
CA LYS A 100 -5.65 -19.47 -1.56
C LYS A 100 -6.49 -18.47 -2.37
N ARG A 101 -7.40 -17.75 -1.72
CA ARG A 101 -8.20 -16.69 -2.37
C ARG A 101 -7.32 -15.59 -2.95
N GLY A 102 -6.36 -15.09 -2.19
CA GLY A 102 -5.42 -14.07 -2.67
C GLY A 102 -4.57 -14.56 -3.83
N LYS A 103 -4.14 -15.84 -3.81
CA LYS A 103 -3.42 -16.44 -4.93
C LYS A 103 -4.29 -16.54 -6.18
N ILE A 104 -5.51 -17.06 -6.06
CA ILE A 104 -6.47 -17.16 -7.17
C ILE A 104 -6.72 -15.78 -7.78
N GLU A 105 -6.90 -14.76 -6.93
CA GLU A 105 -7.10 -13.39 -7.36
C GLU A 105 -5.87 -12.84 -8.11
N ALA A 106 -4.66 -13.06 -7.58
CA ALA A 106 -3.42 -12.66 -8.23
C ALA A 106 -3.19 -13.42 -9.57
N ASP A 107 -3.58 -14.68 -9.67
CA ASP A 107 -3.50 -15.47 -10.92
C ASP A 107 -4.49 -14.97 -11.98
N ALA A 108 -5.66 -14.46 -11.57
CA ALA A 108 -6.67 -13.94 -12.49
C ALA A 108 -6.36 -12.53 -13.01
N ALA A 109 -5.67 -11.71 -12.22
CA ALA A 109 -5.43 -10.30 -12.52
C ALA A 109 -4.81 -10.04 -13.91
N PRO A 110 -3.82 -10.81 -14.42
CA PRO A 110 -3.27 -10.57 -15.75
C PRO A 110 -4.28 -10.61 -16.89
N ARG A 111 -5.27 -11.52 -16.82
CA ARG A 111 -6.34 -11.63 -17.81
C ARG A 111 -7.28 -10.43 -17.73
N ILE A 112 -7.64 -10.02 -16.52
CA ILE A 112 -8.53 -8.88 -16.26
C ILE A 112 -7.88 -7.59 -16.78
N LEU A 113 -6.60 -7.37 -16.46
CA LEU A 113 -5.84 -6.22 -16.92
C LEU A 113 -5.71 -6.19 -18.46
N GLN A 114 -5.48 -7.34 -19.09
CA GLN A 114 -5.42 -7.42 -20.55
C GLN A 114 -6.72 -7.00 -21.22
N GLY A 115 -7.87 -7.30 -20.59
CA GLY A 115 -9.20 -6.95 -21.11
C GLY A 115 -9.59 -5.48 -20.94
N ALA A 116 -8.76 -4.66 -20.28
CA ALA A 116 -9.04 -3.26 -19.96
C ALA A 116 -8.17 -2.28 -20.76
N SER A 117 -7.72 -2.66 -21.96
CA SER A 117 -6.88 -1.83 -22.84
C SER A 117 -7.55 -0.55 -23.34
N ASP A 118 -8.88 -0.48 -23.24
CA ASP A 118 -9.70 0.71 -23.51
C ASP A 118 -9.68 1.73 -22.35
N LYS A 119 -9.28 1.31 -21.14
CA LYS A 119 -9.30 2.14 -19.91
C LYS A 119 -7.93 2.38 -19.31
N LEU A 120 -6.98 1.49 -19.55
CA LEU A 120 -5.64 1.52 -18.96
C LEU A 120 -4.59 1.61 -20.05
N SER A 121 -3.54 2.39 -19.78
CA SER A 121 -2.35 2.42 -20.64
C SER A 121 -1.62 1.07 -20.62
N LEU A 122 -0.89 0.77 -21.70
CA LEU A 122 -0.05 -0.44 -21.78
C LEU A 122 0.95 -0.54 -20.62
N ASN A 123 1.47 0.60 -20.15
CA ASN A 123 2.38 0.64 -19.00
C ASN A 123 1.68 0.21 -17.70
N GLN A 124 0.47 0.73 -17.44
CA GLN A 124 -0.32 0.35 -16.26
C GLN A 124 -0.67 -1.15 -16.28
N ILE A 125 -1.09 -1.66 -17.45
CA ILE A 125 -1.37 -3.09 -17.64
C ILE A 125 -0.11 -3.93 -17.38
N SER A 126 1.03 -3.55 -17.97
CA SER A 126 2.30 -4.28 -17.81
C SER A 126 2.76 -4.33 -16.35
N ARG A 127 2.77 -3.18 -15.66
CA ARG A 127 3.13 -3.08 -14.24
C ARG A 127 2.20 -3.92 -13.36
N GLY A 128 0.89 -3.83 -13.58
CA GLY A 128 -0.09 -4.62 -12.84
C GLY A 128 0.10 -6.13 -13.03
N LYS A 129 0.41 -6.59 -14.25
CA LYS A 129 0.70 -8.00 -14.54
C LYS A 129 1.95 -8.50 -13.83
N MET A 130 3.05 -7.74 -13.89
CA MET A 130 4.30 -8.11 -13.22
C MET A 130 4.09 -8.26 -11.72
N LEU A 131 3.40 -7.30 -11.10
CA LEU A 131 3.04 -7.35 -9.69
C LEU A 131 2.16 -8.56 -9.35
N ALA A 132 1.13 -8.81 -10.15
CA ALA A 132 0.22 -9.95 -9.96
C ALA A 132 0.97 -11.29 -9.98
N HIS A 133 1.89 -11.48 -10.92
CA HIS A 133 2.73 -12.67 -10.98
C HIS A 133 3.66 -12.80 -9.77
N GLU A 134 4.24 -11.70 -9.30
CA GLU A 134 5.09 -11.70 -8.12
C GLU A 134 4.32 -12.11 -6.86
N VAL A 135 3.17 -11.46 -6.63
CA VAL A 135 2.30 -11.74 -5.49
C VAL A 135 1.77 -13.18 -5.56
N SER A 136 1.35 -13.66 -6.72
CA SER A 136 0.91 -15.06 -6.88
C SER A 136 1.99 -16.06 -6.48
N ARG A 137 3.24 -15.86 -6.93
CA ARG A 137 4.36 -16.74 -6.55
C ARG A 137 4.63 -16.65 -5.05
N GLU A 138 4.58 -15.45 -4.50
CA GLU A 138 4.81 -15.22 -3.08
C GLU A 138 3.77 -15.91 -2.20
N LEU A 139 2.49 -15.72 -2.49
CA LEU A 139 1.41 -16.42 -1.80
C LEU A 139 1.49 -17.93 -2.02
N GLY A 140 1.85 -18.40 -3.21
CA GLY A 140 2.07 -19.82 -3.48
C GLY A 140 3.18 -20.44 -2.62
N ARG A 141 4.28 -19.72 -2.41
CA ARG A 141 5.34 -20.15 -1.48
C ARG A 141 4.86 -20.20 -0.03
N GLU A 142 4.07 -19.21 0.37
CA GLU A 142 3.51 -19.16 1.72
C GLU A 142 2.50 -20.28 1.96
N ILE A 143 1.63 -20.57 0.99
CA ILE A 143 0.72 -21.73 1.01
C ILE A 143 1.55 -23.00 1.20
N LYS A 144 2.52 -23.30 0.32
CA LYS A 144 3.35 -24.51 0.42
C LYS A 144 4.09 -24.66 1.76
N ARG A 145 4.36 -23.54 2.44
CA ARG A 145 5.11 -23.54 3.71
C ARG A 145 4.24 -23.97 4.89
N ARG A 146 2.95 -23.61 4.93
CA ARG A 146 2.11 -23.75 6.13
C ARG A 146 0.70 -24.28 5.89
N CYS A 147 0.39 -24.57 4.63
CA CYS A 147 -0.81 -25.21 4.13
C CYS A 147 -0.35 -26.37 3.21
#